data_AF-A0A087H8A0-F1
#
_entry.id   AF-A0A087H8A0-F1
#
_cell.length_a   1.000
_cell.length_b   1.000
_cell.length_c   1.000
_cell.angle_alpha   90.00
_cell.angle_beta   90.00
_cell.angle_gamma   90.00
#
_symmetry.space_group_name_H-M   'P 1'
#
loop_
_entity.id
_entity.type
_entity.pdbx_description
1 polymer ?
#
loop_
_entity_poly.entity_id
_entity_poly.type
_entity_poly.pdbx_seq_one_letter_code
_entity_poly.pdbx_strand_id
1 'polypeptide(L)' 'MAKTLKSISFTTLLLLVLFISAEIPKSEATCETFLGEATVSNPCRRRNCAASCSAEYTESCKGLCELHDNEVHCHCYRRP' A
#
# COMPACT_ATOMS: atom_id res chain seq x y z
N MET A 1 17.91 -4.96 54.98
CA MET A 1 18.07 -3.77 54.12
C MET A 1 17.20 -3.99 52.89
N ALA A 2 15.97 -3.47 52.90
CA ALA A 2 14.96 -3.78 51.88
C ALA A 2 15.24 -2.97 50.61
N LYS A 3 15.27 -3.67 49.47
CA LYS A 3 15.48 -3.12 48.12
C LYS A 3 14.38 -2.12 47.79
N THR A 4 14.77 -0.87 47.52
CA THR A 4 13.91 0.13 46.86
C THR A 4 13.55 -0.34 45.47
N LEU A 5 12.41 -1.01 45.34
CA LEU A 5 11.77 -1.26 44.05
C LEU A 5 11.23 0.09 43.57
N LYS A 6 11.88 0.66 42.55
CA LYS A 6 11.49 1.91 41.91
C LYS A 6 10.03 1.80 41.47
N SER A 7 9.15 2.57 42.11
CA SER A 7 7.73 2.64 41.75
C SER A 7 7.60 3.29 40.39
N ILE A 8 7.37 2.48 39.35
CA ILE A 8 7.04 2.96 38.01
C ILE A 8 5.56 3.32 38.03
N SER A 9 5.24 4.59 37.74
CA SER A 9 3.85 5.05 37.73
C SER A 9 3.02 4.27 36.73
N PHE A 10 1.81 3.88 37.10
CA PHE A 10 0.88 3.19 36.20
C PHE A 10 0.65 3.97 34.90
N THR A 11 0.66 5.31 34.98
CA THR A 11 0.56 6.19 33.82
C THR A 11 1.73 6.05 32.85
N THR A 12 2.95 5.88 33.35
CA THR A 12 4.13 5.66 32.50
C THR A 12 4.08 4.31 31.80
N LEU A 13 3.56 3.28 32.47
CA LEU A 13 3.38 1.96 31.87
C LEU A 13 2.29 1.98 30.80
N LEU A 14 1.17 2.66 31.10
CA LEU A 14 0.05 2.84 30.17
C LEU A 14 0.48 3.60 28.90
N LEU A 15 1.23 4.69 29.04
CA LEU A 15 1.76 5.44 27.89
C LEU A 15 2.67 4.58 27.02
N LEU A 16 3.55 3.78 27.63
CA LEU A 16 4.45 2.90 26.90
C LEU A 16 3.68 1.85 26.09
N VAL A 17 2.63 1.27 26.68
CA VAL A 17 1.71 0.35 25.97
C VAL A 17 1.01 1.06 24.83
N LEU A 18 0.47 2.27 25.04
CA LEU A 18 -0.20 3.04 23.99
C LEU A 18 0.74 3.41 22.83
N PHE A 19 2.01 3.74 23.10
CA PHE A 19 2.99 4.01 22.04
C PHE A 19 3.39 2.76 21.25
N ILE A 20 3.37 1.59 21.86
CA ILE A 20 3.66 0.31 21.17
C ILE A 20 2.42 -0.20 20.42
N SER A 21 1.22 0.01 20.97
CA SER A 21 -0.07 -0.40 20.39
C SER A 21 -0.59 0.57 19.34
N ALA A 22 -0.16 1.84 19.37
CA ALA A 22 -0.25 2.73 18.24
C ALA A 22 0.71 2.18 17.18
N GLU A 23 0.21 1.23 16.40
CA GLU A 23 0.84 0.78 15.18
C GLU A 23 1.31 2.04 14.44
N ILE A 24 2.62 2.16 14.22
CA ILE A 24 3.18 3.21 13.35
C ILE A 24 2.29 3.21 12.13
N PRO A 25 1.61 4.32 11.78
CA PRO A 25 0.72 4.31 10.64
C PRO A 25 1.61 3.87 9.48
N LYS A 26 1.38 2.64 9.00
CA LYS A 26 1.93 2.21 7.74
C LYS A 26 1.38 3.28 6.81
N SER A 27 2.26 4.12 6.31
CA SER A 27 1.97 4.96 5.17
C SER A 27 1.52 3.97 4.10
N GLU A 28 0.23 3.66 4.07
CA GLU A 28 -0.40 2.91 3.01
C GLU A 28 -0.23 3.83 1.81
N ALA A 29 0.85 3.57 1.05
CA ALA A 29 1.09 4.26 -0.18
C ALA A 29 0.02 3.74 -1.14
N THR A 30 -1.18 4.31 -1.05
CA THR A 30 -2.38 3.86 -1.73
C THR A 30 -2.15 4.02 -3.22
N CYS A 31 -1.94 2.89 -3.90
CA CYS A 31 -1.76 2.85 -5.35
C CYS A 31 -3.13 2.66 -6.01
N GLU A 32 -3.95 3.70 -5.90
CA GLU A 32 -5.39 3.65 -6.20
C GLU A 32 -5.86 4.75 -7.16
N THR A 33 -5.02 5.75 -7.46
CA THR A 33 -5.40 6.80 -8.41
C THR A 33 -5.26 6.28 -9.83
N PHE A 34 -6.36 6.20 -10.58
CA PHE A 34 -6.33 5.78 -11.98
C PHE A 34 -5.56 6.78 -12.84
N LEU A 35 -4.62 6.27 -13.65
CA LEU A 35 -3.84 7.05 -14.61
C LEU A 35 -4.41 6.98 -16.02
N GLY A 36 -4.89 5.79 -16.40
CA GLY A 36 -5.24 5.46 -17.77
C GLY A 36 -5.05 3.97 -18.04
N GLU A 37 -5.09 3.62 -19.31
CA GLU A 37 -4.91 2.24 -19.78
C GLU A 37 -3.56 2.08 -20.47
N ALA A 38 -3.03 0.85 -20.47
CA ALA A 38 -1.86 0.48 -21.26
C ALA A 38 -2.18 -0.67 -22.21
N THR A 39 -1.57 -0.66 -23.39
CA THR A 39 -1.76 -1.74 -24.36
C THR A 39 -0.99 -2.98 -23.90
N VAL A 40 -1.67 -4.12 -23.85
CA VAL A 40 -1.08 -5.43 -23.56
C VAL A 40 -1.55 -6.45 -24.58
N SER A 41 -0.73 -7.47 -24.83
CA SER A 41 -1.14 -8.63 -25.61
C SER A 41 -2.27 -9.39 -24.92
N ASN A 42 -3.30 -9.76 -25.69
CA ASN A 42 -4.40 -10.61 -25.22
C ASN A 42 -3.91 -12.07 -25.08
N PRO A 43 -4.12 -12.78 -23.96
CA PRO A 43 -4.84 -12.38 -22.75
C PRO A 43 -4.06 -11.42 -21.85
N CYS A 44 -4.77 -10.43 -21.27
CA CYS A 44 -4.20 -9.56 -20.25
C CYS A 44 -3.69 -10.40 -19.08
N ARG A 45 -2.38 -10.31 -18.82
CA ARG A 45 -1.73 -10.93 -17.66
C ARG A 45 -1.23 -9.85 -16.73
N ARG A 46 -1.51 -9.98 -15.44
CA ARG A 46 -1.15 -8.99 -14.40
C ARG A 46 0.31 -8.54 -14.47
N ARG A 47 1.26 -9.46 -14.70
CA ARG A 47 2.69 -9.14 -14.81
C ARG A 47 3.01 -8.30 -16.04
N ASN A 48 2.42 -8.63 -17.18
CA ASN A 48 2.61 -7.88 -18.43
C ASN A 48 1.94 -6.52 -18.33
N CYS A 49 0.74 -6.45 -17.74
CA CYS A 49 0.04 -5.20 -17.49
C CYS A 49 0.83 -4.27 -16.57
N ALA A 50 1.37 -4.77 -15.46
CA ALA A 50 2.24 -3.97 -14.59
C ALA A 50 3.50 -3.47 -15.34
N ALA A 51 4.13 -4.31 -16.17
CA ALA A 51 5.29 -3.92 -16.95
C ALA A 51 4.95 -2.83 -18.00
N SER A 52 3.87 -3.01 -18.77
CA SER A 52 3.39 -1.99 -19.72
C SER A 52 3.04 -0.69 -19.00
N CYS A 53 2.32 -0.75 -17.88
CA CYS A 53 2.01 0.44 -17.08
C CYS A 53 3.26 1.18 -16.60
N SER A 54 4.32 0.46 -16.19
CA SER A 54 5.58 1.09 -15.78
C SER A 54 6.39 1.67 -16.95
N ALA A 55 6.18 1.17 -18.16
CA ALA A 55 6.83 1.67 -19.37
C ALA A 55 6.10 2.90 -19.95
N GLU A 56 4.78 2.90 -19.88
CA GLU A 56 3.92 3.97 -20.40
C GLU A 56 3.82 5.15 -19.40
N TYR A 57 3.68 4.84 -18.11
CA TYR A 57 3.50 5.82 -17.04
C TYR A 57 4.58 5.63 -15.97
N THR A 58 5.59 6.50 -15.98
CA THR A 58 6.76 6.43 -15.08
C THR A 58 6.38 6.46 -13.60
N GLU A 59 5.28 7.13 -13.27
CA GLU A 59 4.70 7.26 -11.94
C GLU A 59 3.73 6.13 -11.56
N SER A 60 3.50 5.18 -12.47
CA SER A 60 2.68 4.01 -12.17
C SER A 60 3.32 3.15 -11.09
N CYS A 61 2.52 2.80 -10.09
CA CYS A 61 2.89 1.87 -9.03
C CYS A 61 2.18 0.51 -9.16
N LYS A 62 1.18 0.39 -10.04
CA LYS A 62 0.40 -0.84 -10.22
C LYS A 62 -0.27 -0.87 -11.60
N GLY A 63 -0.32 -2.07 -12.19
CA GLY A 63 -1.19 -2.40 -13.33
C GLY A 63 -2.13 -3.54 -12.96
N LEU A 64 -3.43 -3.43 -13.31
CA LEU A 64 -4.44 -4.47 -13.10
C LEU A 64 -5.16 -4.80 -14.40
N CYS A 65 -5.44 -6.10 -14.61
CA CYS A 65 -6.33 -6.54 -15.67
C CYS A 65 -7.75 -6.51 -15.13
N GLU A 66 -8.58 -5.59 -15.62
CA GLU A 66 -9.96 -5.40 -15.17
C GLU A 66 -10.91 -5.55 -16.35
N LEU A 67 -12.11 -6.07 -16.09
CA LEU A 67 -13.14 -6.23 -17.11
C LEU A 67 -13.94 -4.92 -17.21
N HIS A 68 -14.00 -4.34 -18.40
CA HIS A 68 -14.80 -3.17 -18.72
C HIS A 68 -15.49 -3.41 -20.07
N ASP A 69 -16.80 -3.18 -20.15
CA ASP A 69 -17.59 -3.38 -21.38
C ASP A 69 -17.41 -4.75 -22.08
N ASN A 70 -17.24 -5.82 -21.29
CA ASN A 70 -16.95 -7.20 -21.74
C ASN A 70 -15.56 -7.44 -22.35
N GLU A 71 -14.66 -6.45 -22.28
CA GLU A 71 -13.27 -6.56 -22.68
C GLU A 71 -12.35 -6.45 -21.46
N VAL A 72 -11.20 -7.13 -21.49
CA VAL A 72 -10.23 -7.06 -20.38
C VAL A 72 -9.19 -6.01 -20.72
N HIS A 73 -9.23 -4.91 -19.98
CA HIS A 73 -8.33 -3.78 -20.11
C HIS A 73 -7.21 -3.86 -19.08
N CYS A 74 -6.06 -3.28 -19.40
CA CYS A 74 -4.97 -3.11 -18.45
C CYS A 74 -5.02 -1.68 -17.89
N HIS A 75 -5.48 -1.54 -16.65
CA HIS A 75 -5.62 -0.29 -15.93
C HIS A 75 -4.37 0.02 -15.11
N CYS A 76 -3.85 1.25 -15.27
CA CYS A 76 -2.66 1.73 -14.59
C CYS A 76 -3.03 2.68 -13.43
N TYR A 77 -2.32 2.56 -12.31
CA TYR A 77 -2.58 3.36 -11.12
C TYR A 77 -1.31 3.99 -10.58
N ARG A 78 -1.46 5.18 -10.01
CA ARG A 78 -0.42 5.88 -9.25
C ARG A 78 -0.83 6.09 -7.79
N ARG A 79 0.15 6.54 -7.02
CA ARG A 79 -0.08 7.15 -5.71
C ARG A 79 -0.73 8.54 -5.91
N PRO A 80 -1.61 8.97 -4.99
CA PRO A 80 -2.26 10.28 -5.06
C PRO A 80 -1.25 11.42 -5.29
#